data_AF-A0A6M5IWD5-F1
#
_entry.id   AF-A0A6M5IWD5-F1
#
_cell.length_a   1.000
_cell.length_b   1.000
_cell.length_c   1.000
_cell.angle_alpha   90.00
_cell.angle_beta   90.00
_cell.angle_gamma   90.00
#
_symmetry.space_group_name_H-M   'P 1'
#
loop_
_entity.id
_entity.type
_entity.pdbx_description
1 polymer ?
#
loop_
_entity_poly.entity_id
_entity_poly.type
_entity_poly.pdbx_seq_one_letter_code
_entity_poly.pdbx_strand_id
1 'polypeptide(L)' 'MTSIIVMSIFTVAGIGGGVCILRWAVPLADFFKTGADMAYSEKITKRVYTPSNVRQAGVGFILFGCLTFVILLVLIFR' A
#
# COMPACT_ATOMS: atom_id res chain seq x y z
N MET A 1 16.48 -19.07 -7.31
CA MET A 1 15.31 -18.90 -8.19
C MET A 1 14.05 -18.46 -7.42
N THR A 2 13.64 -19.12 -6.34
CA THR A 2 12.43 -18.75 -5.58
C THR A 2 12.41 -17.31 -5.05
N SER A 3 13.52 -16.82 -4.49
CA SER A 3 13.61 -15.46 -3.94
C SER A 3 13.44 -14.35 -4.99
N ILE A 4 13.89 -14.58 -6.22
CA ILE A 4 13.75 -13.64 -7.34
C ILE A 4 12.29 -13.49 -7.75
N ILE A 5 11.56 -14.61 -7.83
CA ILE A 5 10.13 -14.64 -8.16
C ILE A 5 9.31 -13.94 -7.07
N VAL A 6 9.63 -14.18 -5.80
CA VAL A 6 8.94 -13.54 -4.68
C VAL A 6 9.15 -12.03 -4.70
N MET A 7 10.38 -11.57 -4.94
CA MET A 7 10.71 -10.13 -4.97
C MET A 7 10.08 -9.41 -6.17
N SER A 8 9.96 -10.06 -7.33
CA SER A 8 9.28 -9.48 -8.48
C SER A 8 7.77 -9.35 -8.27
N ILE A 9 7.12 -10.32 -7.62
CA ILE A 9 5.71 -10.22 -7.24
C ILE A 9 5.50 -9.05 -6.27
N PHE A 10 6.33 -8.94 -5.23
CA PHE A 10 6.24 -7.82 -4.28
C PHE A 10 6.50 -6.46 -4.94
N THR A 11 7.39 -6.39 -5.93
CA THR A 11 7.63 -5.17 -6.68
C THR A 11 6.37 -4.74 -7.44
N VAL A 12 5.77 -5.66 -8.21
CA VAL A 12 4.59 -5.37 -9.03
C VAL A 12 3.38 -5.06 -8.14
N ALA A 13 3.17 -5.83 -7.07
CA ALA A 13 2.09 -5.60 -6.13
C ALA A 13 2.29 -4.31 -5.33
N GLY A 14 3.52 -3.98 -4.95
CA GLY A 14 3.87 -2.76 -4.22
C GLY A 14 3.60 -1.51 -5.05
N ILE A 15 4.17 -1.44 -6.25
CA ILE A 15 4.01 -0.27 -7.14
C ILE A 15 2.58 -0.21 -7.69
N GLY A 16 2.07 -1.31 -8.26
CA GLY A 16 0.73 -1.37 -8.83
C GLY A 16 -0.36 -1.13 -7.78
N GLY A 17 -0.26 -1.82 -6.63
CA GLY A 17 -1.17 -1.63 -5.51
C GLY A 17 -1.12 -0.21 -4.95
N GLY A 18 0.07 0.35 -4.78
CA GLY A 18 0.25 1.73 -4.31
C GLY A 18 -0.36 2.77 -5.26
N VAL A 19 -0.21 2.61 -6.58
CA VAL A 19 -0.85 3.49 -7.59
C VAL A 19 -2.37 3.36 -7.54
N CYS A 20 -2.91 2.14 -7.41
CA CYS A 20 -4.34 1.91 -7.24
C CYS A 20 -4.87 2.60 -5.97
N ILE A 21 -4.17 2.47 -4.84
CA ILE A 21 -4.52 3.14 -3.58
C ILE A 21 -4.53 4.66 -3.76
N LEU A 22 -3.54 5.24 -4.45
CA LEU A 22 -3.50 6.69 -4.69
C LEU A 22 -4.68 7.16 -5.55
N ARG A 23 -5.00 6.43 -6.62
CA ARG A 23 -6.09 6.79 -7.54
C ARG A 23 -7.46 6.63 -6.90
N TRP A 24 -7.61 5.65 -5.99
CA TRP A 24 -8.86 5.32 -5.31
C TRP A 24 -8.85 5.69 -3.83
N ALA A 25 -7.98 6.62 -3.40
CA ALA A 25 -7.77 6.89 -1.98
C ALA A 25 -9.04 7.39 -1.27
N VAL A 26 -9.90 8.13 -1.98
CA VAL A 26 -11.17 8.65 -1.45
C VAL A 26 -12.16 7.52 -1.20
N PRO A 27 -12.55 6.69 -2.21
CA PRO A 27 -13.47 5.58 -1.96
C PRO A 27 -12.88 4.52 -1.01
N LEU A 28 -11.56 4.31 -1.00
CA LEU A 28 -10.92 3.44 -0.01
C LEU A 28 -11.08 3.99 1.41
N ALA A 29 -10.86 5.30 1.61
CA ALA A 29 -11.00 5.92 2.93
C ALA A 29 -12.43 5.77 3.46
N ASP A 30 -13.44 6.03 2.63
CA ASP A 30 -14.85 5.89 3.01
C ASP A 30 -15.23 4.43 3.29
N PHE A 31 -14.69 3.48 2.50
CA PHE A 31 -14.89 2.05 2.74
C PHE A 31 -14.30 1.61 4.09
N PHE A 32 -13.03 1.95 4.35
CA PHE A 32 -12.39 1.60 5.61
C PHE A 32 -13.04 2.30 6.80
N LYS A 33 -13.50 3.53 6.61
CA LYS A 33 -14.24 4.27 7.63
C LYS A 33 -15.55 3.56 7.97
N THR A 34 -16.33 3.17 6.96
CA THR A 34 -17.59 2.44 7.14
C THR A 34 -17.38 1.10 7.84
N GLY A 35 -16.34 0.35 7.46
CA GLY A 35 -16.00 -0.93 8.11
C GLY A 35 -15.50 -0.74 9.55
N ALA A 36 -14.70 0.31 9.80
CA ALA A 36 -14.18 0.59 11.13
C ALA A 36 -15.24 1.18 12.07
N ASP A 37 -16.22 1.94 11.58
CA ASP A 37 -17.35 2.42 12.38
C ASP A 37 -18.23 1.28 12.92
N MET A 38 -18.17 0.09 12.31
CA MET A 38 -18.85 -1.12 12.83
C MET A 38 -18.10 -1.79 14.00
N ALA A 39 -16.81 -1.48 14.19
CA ALA A 39 -15.95 -2.18 15.16
C ALA A 39 -15.27 -1.26 16.18
N TYR A 40 -15.15 0.05 15.88
CA TYR A 40 -14.37 1.02 16.64
C TYR A 40 -15.16 2.31 16.89
N SER A 41 -14.70 3.11 17.86
CA SER A 41 -15.31 4.39 18.18
C SER A 41 -15.16 5.40 17.03
N GLU A 42 -16.28 6.04 16.65
CA GLU A 42 -16.39 7.03 15.55
C GLU A 42 -15.32 8.14 15.59
N LYS A 43 -14.86 8.52 16.79
CA LYS A 43 -13.80 9.52 16.98
C LYS A 43 -12.43 9.07 16.46
N ILE A 44 -12.12 7.78 16.60
CA ILE A 44 -10.87 7.20 16.10
C ILE A 44 -10.98 7.05 14.58
N THR A 45 -12.11 6.56 14.10
CA THR A 45 -12.37 6.33 12.68
C THR A 45 -12.21 7.60 11.84
N LYS A 46 -12.82 8.72 12.27
CA LYS A 46 -12.72 10.02 11.56
C LYS A 46 -11.31 10.58 11.50
N ARG A 47 -10.45 10.25 12.48
CA ARG A 47 -9.08 10.78 12.55
C ARG A 47 -8.09 9.92 11.76
N VAL A 48 -8.30 8.61 11.73
CA VAL A 48 -7.37 7.65 11.12
C VAL A 48 -7.67 7.43 9.64
N TYR A 49 -8.94 7.26 9.26
CA TYR A 49 -9.33 6.95 7.88
C TYR A 49 -9.64 8.22 7.07
N THR A 50 -8.69 9.15 7.06
CA THR A 50 -8.77 10.31 6.16
C THR A 50 -8.17 9.98 4.79
N PRO A 51 -8.64 10.60 3.71
CA PRO A 51 -8.06 10.40 2.37
C PRO A 51 -6.56 10.73 2.33
N SER A 52 -6.11 11.67 3.17
CA SER A 52 -4.70 12.01 3.31
C SER A 52 -3.87 10.84 3.84
N ASN A 53 -4.33 10.17 4.90
CA ASN A 53 -3.64 9.03 5.48
C ASN A 53 -3.64 7.82 4.55
N VAL A 54 -4.75 7.59 3.84
CA VAL A 54 -4.83 6.51 2.82
C VAL A 54 -3.88 6.80 1.66
N ARG A 55 -3.75 8.06 1.22
CA ARG A 55 -2.74 8.44 0.22
C ARG A 55 -1.32 8.21 0.73
N GLN A 56 -1.02 8.57 1.97
CA GLN A 56 0.29 8.29 2.57
C GLN A 56 0.59 6.79 2.62
N ALA A 57 -0.38 5.96 2.97
CA ALA A 57 -0.25 4.51 2.92
C ALA A 57 0.03 4.02 1.48
N GLY A 58 -0.65 4.59 0.48
CA GLY A 58 -0.39 4.33 -0.94
C GLY A 58 1.04 4.70 -1.36
N VAL A 59 1.54 5.89 -0.98
CA VAL A 59 2.93 6.30 -1.22
C VAL A 59 3.91 5.33 -0.55
N GLY A 60 3.64 4.93 0.69
CA GLY A 60 4.45 3.93 1.41
C GLY A 60 4.51 2.59 0.68
N PHE A 61 3.39 2.15 0.10
CA PHE A 61 3.32 0.94 -0.70
C PHE A 61 4.18 1.03 -1.98
N ILE A 62 4.15 2.18 -2.66
CA ILE A 62 5.01 2.44 -3.82
C ILE A 62 6.49 2.40 -3.41
N LEU A 63 6.85 3.06 -2.31
CA LEU A 63 8.23 3.05 -1.81
C LEU A 63 8.72 1.64 -1.46
N PHE A 64 7.87 0.83 -0.84
CA PHE A 64 8.16 -0.58 -0.58
C PHE A 64 8.36 -1.38 -1.89
N GLY A 65 7.51 -1.15 -2.89
CA GLY A 65 7.68 -1.70 -4.24
C GLY A 65 9.01 -1.31 -4.88
N CYS A 66 9.42 -0.04 -4.77
CA CYS A 66 10.72 0.43 -5.26
C CYS A 66 11.90 -0.22 -4.51
N LEU A 67 11.81 -0.38 -3.19
CA LEU A 67 12.85 -1.06 -2.39
C LEU A 67 13.01 -2.54 -2.79
N THR A 68 11.90 -3.25 -2.95
CA THR A 68 11.93 -4.65 -3.40
C THR A 68 12.48 -4.79 -4.82
N PHE A 69 12.25 -3.81 -5.70
CA PHE A 69 12.87 -3.75 -7.01
C PHE A 69 14.40 -3.59 -6.93
N VAL A 70 14.90 -2.70 -6.06
CA VAL A 70 16.34 -2.52 -5.85
C VAL A 70 16.98 -3.81 -5.34
N ILE A 71 16.35 -4.50 -4.38
CA ILE A 71 16.81 -5.79 -3.87
C ILE A 71 16.82 -6.85 -4.98
N LEU A 72 15.79 -6.87 -5.82
CA LEU A 72 15.71 -7.77 -6.97
C LEU A 72 16.87 -7.53 -7.95
N LEU A 73 17.21 -6.28 -8.26
CA LEU A 73 18.35 -5.96 -9.11
C LEU A 73 19.65 -6.47 -8.49
N VAL A 74 19.88 -6.24 -7.20
CA VAL A 74 21.07 -6.75 -6.49
C VAL A 74 21.14 -8.28 -6.55
N LEU A 75 20.01 -8.98 -6.42
CA LEU A 75 19.96 -10.45 -6.50
C LEU A 75 20.20 -11.01 -7.92
N ILE A 76 19.95 -10.23 -8.96
CA ILE A 76 20.15 -10.64 -10.36
C ILE A 76 21.61 -10.42 -10.79
N PHE A 77 22.24 -9.34 -10.34
CA PHE A 77 23.61 -8.97 -10.71
C PHE A 77 24.69 -9.56 -9.80
N ARG A 78 24.30 -10.36 -8.81
CA ARG A 78 25.21 -11.03 -7.87
C ARG A 78 25.34 -12.51 -8.21
#